data_AF-A0A832SGQ5-F1
#
_entry.id   AF-A0A832SGQ5-F1
#
_cell.length_a   1.000
_cell.length_b   1.000
_cell.length_c   1.000
_cell.angle_alpha   90.00
_cell.angle_beta   90.00
_cell.angle_gamma   90.00
#
_symmetry.space_group_name_H-M   'P 1'
#
loop_
_entity.id
_entity.type
_entity.pdbx_description
1 polymer ?
#
loop_
_entity_poly.entity_id
_entity_poly.type
_entity_poly.pdbx_seq_one_letter_code
_entity_poly.pdbx_strand_id
1 'polypeptide(L)'
;MRVNLDHTINSGQVFLWEKIGPKWYGINGNDVLSINENNPETILSYQKSEYDLFREGDNYTKIIKKISHDKIIKNAVQEFSGLR
;
A
#
# COMPACT_ATOMS: atom_id res chain seq x y z
N MET A 1 -1.02 -11.78 4.61
CA MET A 1 -1.35 -10.50 5.29
C MET A 1 -1.76 -9.55 4.19
N ARG A 2 -2.93 -8.90 4.33
CA ARG A 2 -3.52 -8.05 3.30
C ARG A 2 -2.93 -6.64 3.38
N VAL A 3 -2.73 -6.00 2.24
CA VAL A 3 -2.30 -4.59 2.16
C VAL A 3 -3.34 -3.70 2.85
N ASN A 4 -2.86 -2.72 3.62
CA ASN A 4 -3.70 -1.67 4.19
C ASN A 4 -3.44 -0.38 3.40
N LEU A 5 -4.44 0.08 2.63
CA LEU A 5 -4.30 1.26 1.77
C LEU A 5 -4.13 2.55 2.57
N ASP A 6 -4.85 2.71 3.67
CA ASP A 6 -4.74 3.90 4.52
C ASP A 6 -3.32 4.03 5.09
N HIS A 7 -2.73 2.93 5.58
CA HIS A 7 -1.36 2.93 6.10
C HIS A 7 -0.31 3.13 4.99
N THR A 8 -0.54 2.55 3.82
CA THR A 8 0.39 2.57 2.69
C THR A 8 0.42 3.94 2.03
N ILE A 9 -0.73 4.50 1.69
CA ILE A 9 -0.83 5.77 0.96
C ILE A 9 -0.52 6.96 1.86
N ASN A 10 -0.98 6.94 3.13
CA ASN A 10 -0.73 8.03 4.08
C ASN A 10 0.58 7.89 4.88
N SER A 11 1.48 6.99 4.50
CA SER A 11 2.80 6.85 5.16
C SER A 11 3.74 8.03 4.89
N GLY A 12 3.39 8.90 3.93
CA GLY A 12 4.23 9.99 3.43
C GLY A 12 5.13 9.58 2.26
N GLN A 13 5.02 8.36 1.73
CA GLN A 13 5.77 7.91 0.56
C GLN A 13 5.22 8.41 -0.77
N VAL A 14 3.94 8.79 -0.81
CA VAL A 14 3.25 9.34 -1.98
C VAL A 14 2.34 10.49 -1.55
N PHE A 15 2.03 11.40 -2.48
CA PHE A 15 1.23 12.60 -2.21
C PHE A 15 0.10 12.85 -3.21
N LEU A 16 0.14 12.23 -4.39
CA LEU A 16 -0.83 12.45 -5.46
C LEU A 16 -1.97 11.43 -5.41
N TRP A 17 -2.47 11.16 -4.22
CA TRP A 17 -3.54 10.21 -3.96
C TRP A 17 -4.64 10.84 -3.10
N GLU A 18 -5.89 10.57 -3.45
CA GLU A 18 -7.07 11.09 -2.74
C GLU A 18 -8.07 9.95 -2.51
N LYS A 19 -8.72 9.94 -1.35
CA LYS A 19 -9.74 8.95 -0.99
C LYS A 19 -11.14 9.50 -1.23
N ILE A 20 -11.94 8.78 -2.03
CA ILE A 20 -13.34 9.11 -2.30
C ILE A 20 -14.20 7.87 -1.98
N GLY A 21 -14.86 7.89 -0.82
CA GLY A 21 -15.58 6.73 -0.30
C GLY A 21 -14.63 5.55 -0.04
N PRO A 22 -14.91 4.32 -0.53
CA PRO A 22 -14.04 3.16 -0.34
C PRO A 22 -12.92 3.07 -1.39
N LYS A 23 -12.76 4.09 -2.25
CA LYS A 23 -11.80 4.08 -3.35
C LYS A 23 -10.72 5.12 -3.16
N TRP A 24 -9.50 4.73 -3.44
CA TRP A 24 -8.37 5.61 -3.62
C TRP A 24 -8.17 5.90 -5.10
N TYR A 25 -7.86 7.15 -5.42
CA TYR A 25 -7.53 7.61 -6.76
C TYR A 25 -6.15 8.24 -6.73
N GLY A 26 -5.27 7.83 -7.63
CA GLY A 26 -3.87 8.25 -7.65
C GLY A 26 -3.42 8.69 -9.03
N ILE A 27 -2.54 9.68 -9.10
CA ILE A 27 -1.82 10.03 -10.32
C ILE A 27 -0.46 9.33 -10.30
N ASN A 28 -0.19 8.51 -11.31
CA ASN A 28 1.09 7.84 -11.49
C ASN A 28 1.66 8.17 -12.89
N GLY A 29 2.59 9.13 -12.94
CA GLY A 29 3.08 9.67 -14.21
C GLY A 29 1.94 10.29 -15.02
N ASN A 30 1.67 9.71 -16.18
CA ASN A 30 0.60 10.16 -17.08
C ASN A 30 -0.71 9.37 -16.92
N ASP A 31 -0.78 8.43 -15.97
CA ASP A 31 -1.94 7.57 -15.74
C ASP A 31 -2.69 7.92 -14.46
N VAL A 32 -3.98 7.60 -14.45
CA VAL A 32 -4.84 7.63 -13.27
C VAL A 32 -5.05 6.20 -12.82
N LEU A 33 -4.78 5.93 -11.55
CA LEU A 33 -4.99 4.65 -10.92
C LEU A 33 -6.15 4.75 -9.94
N SER A 34 -6.92 3.68 -9.81
CA SER A 34 -7.91 3.57 -8.73
C SER A 34 -7.87 2.21 -8.06
N ILE A 35 -8.06 2.20 -6.75
CA ILE A 35 -7.94 1.00 -5.92
C ILE A 35 -9.08 1.01 -4.90
N ASN A 36 -9.77 -0.12 -4.77
CA ASN A 36 -10.85 -0.26 -3.79
C ASN A 36 -10.31 -0.88 -2.50
N GLU A 37 -10.59 -0.30 -1.35
CA GLU A 37 -10.17 -0.84 -0.04
C GLU A 37 -10.70 -2.25 0.23
N ASN A 38 -11.88 -2.56 -0.31
CA ASN A 38 -12.47 -3.87 -0.23
C ASN A 38 -11.79 -4.91 -1.13
N ASN A 39 -10.94 -4.47 -2.07
CA ASN A 39 -10.13 -5.34 -2.92
C ASN A 39 -8.80 -4.65 -3.31
N PRO A 40 -7.86 -4.50 -2.37
CA PRO A 40 -6.67 -3.68 -2.55
C PRO A 40 -5.67 -4.27 -3.55
N GLU A 41 -5.80 -5.56 -3.88
CA GLU A 41 -4.91 -6.28 -4.81
C GLU A 41 -5.32 -6.06 -6.27
N THR A 42 -6.43 -5.38 -6.52
CA THR A 42 -6.87 -5.01 -7.88
C THR A 42 -6.67 -3.52 -8.11
N ILE A 43 -5.64 -3.21 -8.90
CA ILE A 43 -5.35 -1.85 -9.36
C ILE A 43 -6.01 -1.65 -10.71
N LEU A 44 -6.89 -0.66 -10.81
CA LEU A 44 -7.47 -0.25 -12.08
C LEU A 44 -6.64 0.90 -12.66
N SER A 45 -6.01 0.66 -13.82
CA SER A 45 -5.37 1.68 -14.63
C SER A 45 -6.32 2.19 -15.71
N TYR A 46 -6.40 3.51 -15.88
CA TYR A 46 -7.21 4.13 -16.93
C TYR A 46 -6.50 4.08 -18.31
N GLN A 47 -5.18 3.89 -18.33
CA GLN A 47 -4.40 3.56 -19.53
C GLN A 47 -4.31 2.04 -19.81
N LYS A 48 -4.97 1.19 -19.01
CA LYS A 48 -4.93 -0.29 -19.13
C LYS A 48 -3.51 -0.88 -19.00
N SER A 49 -2.66 -0.23 -18.20
CA SER A 49 -1.32 -0.72 -17.87
C SER A 49 -1.32 -1.54 -16.59
N GLU A 50 -0.37 -2.47 -16.45
CA GLU A 50 -0.16 -3.24 -15.22
C GLU A 50 0.88 -2.54 -14.33
N TYR A 51 0.62 -2.51 -13.01
CA TYR A 51 1.49 -1.86 -12.03
C TYR A 51 1.66 -2.74 -10.79
N ASP A 52 2.89 -2.91 -10.33
CA ASP A 52 3.21 -3.50 -9.02
C ASP A 52 3.42 -2.38 -7.97
N LEU A 53 2.33 -1.72 -7.56
CA LEU A 53 2.39 -0.64 -6.57
C LEU A 53 2.73 -1.14 -5.16
N PHE A 54 2.34 -2.38 -4.84
CA PHE A 54 2.43 -2.94 -3.49
C PHE A 54 3.61 -3.87 -3.28
N ARG A 55 4.48 -3.97 -4.29
CA ARG A 55 5.67 -4.81 -4.29
C ARG A 55 5.30 -6.24 -3.92
N GLU A 56 4.37 -6.83 -4.67
CA GLU A 56 3.79 -8.14 -4.38
C GLU A 56 4.85 -9.25 -4.36
N GLY A 57 5.95 -9.06 -5.11
CA GLY A 57 7.10 -9.97 -5.11
C GLY A 57 7.95 -9.95 -3.82
N ASP A 58 7.83 -8.92 -2.98
CA ASP A 58 8.60 -8.84 -1.74
C ASP A 58 8.10 -9.84 -0.68
N ASN A 59 9.04 -10.52 -0.03
CA ASN A 59 8.72 -11.35 1.13
C ASN A 59 8.51 -10.48 2.38
N TYR A 60 7.33 -9.85 2.46
CA TYR A 60 6.92 -8.97 3.55
C TYR A 60 7.11 -9.60 4.93
N THR A 61 6.70 -10.85 5.10
CA THR A 61 6.85 -11.59 6.37
C THR A 61 8.32 -11.68 6.80
N LYS A 62 9.23 -11.93 5.85
CA LYS A 62 10.68 -11.98 6.12
C LYS A 62 11.22 -10.60 6.49
N ILE A 63 10.77 -9.53 5.82
CA ILE A 63 11.17 -8.15 6.12
C ILE A 63 10.73 -7.79 7.55
N ILE A 64 9.45 -7.93 7.85
CA ILE A 64 8.87 -7.63 9.16
C ILE A 64 9.57 -8.43 10.27
N LYS A 65 9.78 -9.73 10.07
CA LYS A 65 10.51 -10.57 11.03
C LYS A 65 11.94 -10.08 11.26
N LYS A 66 12.61 -9.56 10.22
CA LYS A 66 13.99 -9.05 10.32
C LYS A 66 14.10 -7.69 11.00
N ILE A 67 13.07 -6.84 10.96
CA ILE A 67 13.13 -5.51 11.58
C ILE A 67 12.54 -5.49 12.99
N SER A 68 11.63 -6.41 13.32
CA SER A 68 10.87 -6.43 14.58
C SER A 68 11.61 -7.08 15.77
N HIS A 69 12.94 -6.95 15.84
CA HIS A 69 13.73 -7.52 16.94
C HIS A 69 13.61 -6.70 18.23
N ASP A 70 13.48 -5.38 18.09
CA ASP A 70 13.27 -4.44 19.19
C ASP A 70 11.76 -4.24 19.45
N LYS A 71 11.41 -3.87 20.69
CA LYS A 71 10.01 -3.69 21.13
C LYS A 71 9.35 -2.48 20.45
N ILE A 72 10.07 -1.40 20.22
CA ILE A 72 9.54 -0.16 19.62
C ILE A 72 9.13 -0.44 18.16
N ILE A 73 10.02 -1.03 17.37
CA ILE A 73 9.77 -1.41 15.98
C ILE A 73 8.67 -2.48 15.92
N LYS A 74 8.70 -3.47 16.82
CA LYS A 74 7.65 -4.49 16.87
C LYS A 74 6.27 -3.86 17.10
N ASN A 75 6.15 -2.90 18.00
CA ASN A 75 4.90 -2.18 18.25
C ASN A 75 4.47 -1.39 17.01
N ALA A 76 5.40 -0.64 16.39
CA ALA A 76 5.10 0.14 15.18
C ALA A 76 4.62 -0.75 14.02
N VAL A 77 5.24 -1.91 13.81
CA VAL A 77 4.81 -2.86 12.76
C VAL A 77 3.44 -3.46 13.05
N GLN A 78 3.10 -3.68 14.32
CA GLN A 78 1.77 -4.15 14.71
C GLN A 78 0.71 -3.07 14.47
N GLU A 79 1.00 -1.83 14.82
CA GLU A 79 0.11 -0.67 14.63
C GLU A 79 -0.13 -0.42 13.13
N PHE A 80 0.95 -0.33 12.34
CA PHE A 80 0.89 -0.04 10.90
C PHE A 80 0.94 -1.29 10.03
N SER A 81 0.30 -2.36 10.49
CA SER A 81 0.29 -3.62 9.74
C SER A 81 -0.31 -3.45 8.34
N GLY A 82 0.28 -4.13 7.35
CA GLY A 82 -0.15 -4.04 5.95
C GLY A 82 0.35 -2.80 5.20
N LEU A 83 1.16 -1.92 5.82
CA LEU A 83 1.92 -0.88 5.13
C LEU A 83 2.88 -1.52 4.12
N ARG A 84 2.88 -1.02 2.89
CA ARG A 84 3.77 -1.44 1.80
C ARG A 84 4.60 -0.31 1.27
#